data_AF-A0A7X8WZ00-F1
#
_entry.id   AF-A0A7X8WZ00-F1
#
_cell.length_a   1.000
_cell.length_b   1.000
_cell.length_c   1.000
_cell.angle_alpha   90.00
_cell.angle_beta   90.00
_cell.angle_gamma   90.00
#
_symmetry.space_group_name_H-M   'P 1'
#
loop_
_entity.id
_entity.type
_entity.pdbx_description
1 polymer ?
#
loop_
_entity_poly.entity_id
_entity_poly.type
_entity_poly.pdbx_seq_one_letter_code
_entity_poly.pdbx_strand_id
1 'polypeptide(L)' 'MEKTALLNISKIYKDGAEVSLTAYTIEGNNYFKLRDIAKAFDFCVTWDDINSTIGIDTSKSYK' A
#
# COMPACT_ATOMS: atom_id res chain seq x y z
N MET A 1 -12.08 22.03 0.81
CA MET A 1 -12.70 21.25 -0.28
C MET A 1 -12.36 19.79 -0.05
N GLU A 2 -13.31 18.88 -0.19
CA GLU A 2 -13.04 17.45 -0.07
C GLU A 2 -12.17 16.96 -1.22
N LYS A 3 -11.27 16.01 -0.94
CA LYS A 3 -10.42 15.40 -1.96
C LYS A 3 -11.12 14.16 -2.51
N THR A 4 -11.35 14.11 -3.82
CA THR A 4 -11.96 12.95 -4.47
C THR A 4 -10.92 11.89 -4.77
N ALA A 5 -11.20 10.65 -4.39
CA ALA A 5 -10.40 9.49 -4.78
C ALA A 5 -10.97 8.85 -6.05
N LEU A 6 -10.17 8.79 -7.12
CA LEU A 6 -10.51 8.11 -8.36
C LEU A 6 -9.75 6.79 -8.45
N LEU A 7 -10.38 5.73 -8.98
CA LEU A 7 -9.68 4.47 -9.23
C LEU A 7 -8.54 4.73 -10.21
N ASN A 8 -7.33 4.31 -9.85
CA ASN A 8 -6.19 4.39 -10.74
C ASN A 8 -6.25 3.27 -11.79
N ILE A 9 -5.97 3.62 -13.04
CA ILE A 9 -5.98 2.70 -14.20
C ILE A 9 -4.59 2.50 -14.82
N SER A 10 -3.54 3.01 -14.16
CA SER A 10 -2.17 2.85 -14.65
C SER A 10 -1.72 1.41 -14.45
N LYS A 11 -0.88 0.92 -15.37
CA LYS A 11 -0.21 -0.36 -15.17
C LYS A 11 0.83 -0.25 -14.06
N ILE A 12 0.85 -1.25 -13.18
CA ILE A 12 1.76 -1.29 -12.05
C ILE A 12 2.71 -2.47 -12.25
N TYR A 13 4.00 -2.23 -12.07
CA TYR A 13 5.04 -3.24 -12.25
C TYR A 13 5.81 -3.44 -10.95
N LYS A 14 6.06 -4.69 -10.60
CA LYS A 14 6.98 -5.09 -9.53
C LYS A 14 8.06 -5.96 -10.15
N ASP A 15 9.32 -5.61 -9.94
CA ASP A 15 10.49 -6.35 -10.46
C ASP A 15 10.41 -6.63 -11.98
N GLY A 16 9.85 -5.69 -12.74
CA GLY A 16 9.67 -5.81 -14.20
C GLY A 16 8.44 -6.60 -14.64
N ALA A 17 7.69 -7.22 -13.73
CA ALA A 17 6.45 -7.95 -14.04
C ALA A 17 5.20 -7.11 -13.69
N GLU A 18 4.20 -7.13 -14.57
CA GLU A 18 2.91 -6.45 -14.33
C GLU A 18 2.18 -7.15 -13.16
N VAL A 19 1.69 -6.36 -12.19
CA VAL A 19 0.94 -6.85 -11.03
C VAL A 19 -0.38 -6.11 -10.89
N SER A 20 -1.40 -6.82 -10.40
CA SER A 20 -2.71 -6.23 -10.14
C SER A 20 -2.80 -5.74 -8.69
N LEU A 21 -2.70 -4.43 -8.50
CA LEU A 21 -2.89 -3.76 -7.20
C LEU A 21 -3.97 -2.68 -7.34
N THR A 22 -4.84 -2.58 -6.34
CA THR A 22 -5.80 -1.47 -6.27
C THR A 22 -5.10 -0.21 -5.80
N ALA A 23 -5.19 0.85 -6.60
CA ALA A 23 -4.68 2.17 -6.27
C ALA A 23 -5.73 3.24 -6.56
N TYR A 24 -5.57 4.39 -5.90
CA TYR A 24 -6.41 5.55 -6.11
C TYR A 24 -5.57 6.78 -6.41
N THR A 25 -6.01 7.57 -7.39
CA THR A 25 -5.41 8.86 -7.69
C THR A 25 -6.15 9.95 -6.92
N ILE A 26 -5.42 10.68 -6.08
CA ILE A 26 -5.92 11.81 -5.29
C ILE A 26 -4.96 12.97 -5.54
N GLU A 27 -5.47 14.08 -6.08
CA GLU A 27 -4.66 15.28 -6.41
C GLU A 27 -3.39 14.96 -7.25
N GLY A 28 -3.53 14.05 -8.21
CA GLY A 28 -2.43 13.65 -9.10
C GLY A 28 -1.42 12.65 -8.52
N ASN A 29 -1.55 12.27 -7.25
CA ASN A 29 -0.72 11.26 -6.61
C ASN A 29 -1.42 9.91 -6.53
N ASN A 30 -0.66 8.82 -6.62
CA ASN A 30 -1.17 7.45 -6.52
C ASN A 30 -1.02 6.92 -5.10
N TYR A 31 -2.11 6.40 -4.54
CA TYR A 31 -2.18 5.84 -3.19
C TYR A 31 -2.57 4.37 -3.25
N PHE A 32 -1.94 3.57 -2.41
CA PHE A 32 -2.18 2.14 -2.28
C PHE A 32 -2.59 1.81 -0.85
N LYS A 33 -3.35 0.72 -0.66
CA LYS A 33 -3.52 0.15 0.67
C LYS A 33 -2.20 -0.40 1.16
N LEU A 34 -1.74 0.07 2.32
CA LEU A 34 -0.44 -0.33 2.89
C LEU A 34 -0.31 -1.85 3.02
N ARG A 35 -1.37 -2.56 3.43
CA ARG A 35 -1.33 -4.03 3.57
C ARG A 35 -1.23 -4.78 2.24
N ASP A 36 -1.78 -4.23 1.16
CA ASP A 36 -1.63 -4.84 -0.17
C ASP A 36 -0.18 -4.72 -0.66
N ILE A 37 0.46 -3.58 -0.37
CA ILE A 37 1.89 -3.38 -0.61
C ILE A 37 2.72 -4.30 0.30
N ALA A 38 2.39 -4.41 1.57
CA ALA A 38 3.06 -5.30 2.52
C ALA A 38 3.05 -6.76 2.04
N LYS A 39 1.91 -7.23 1.53
CA LYS A 39 1.79 -8.55 0.93
C LYS A 39 2.60 -8.69 -0.36
N ALA A 40 2.56 -7.68 -1.24
CA ALA A 40 3.26 -7.73 -2.52
C ALA A 40 4.79 -7.74 -2.36
N PHE A 41 5.32 -7.04 -1.36
CA PHE A 41 6.75 -6.90 -1.08
C PHE A 41 7.24 -7.78 0.09
N ASP A 42 6.36 -8.60 0.65
CA ASP A 42 6.60 -9.52 1.77
C ASP A 42 7.23 -8.87 3.01
N PHE A 43 6.59 -7.82 3.54
CA PHE A 43 6.96 -7.23 4.83
C PHE A 43 5.81 -7.23 5.83
N CYS A 44 6.12 -7.15 7.12
CA CYS A 44 5.15 -7.17 8.20
C CYS A 44 4.63 -5.76 8.53
N VAL A 45 3.30 -5.67 8.70
CA VAL A 45 2.61 -4.47 9.22
C VAL A 45 1.89 -4.83 10.50
N THR A 46 2.25 -4.19 11.59
CA THR A 46 1.66 -4.39 12.92
C THR A 46 0.84 -3.17 13.35
N TRP A 47 -0.06 -3.39 14.30
CA TRP A 47 -0.73 -2.33 15.04
C TRP A 47 -0.25 -2.38 16.48
N ASP A 48 0.18 -1.24 17.00
CA ASP A 48 0.49 -1.05 18.41
C ASP A 48 -0.69 -0.34 19.08
N ASP A 49 -1.49 -1.09 19.83
CA ASP A 49 -2.66 -0.58 20.54
C ASP A 49 -2.30 0.43 21.64
N ILE A 50 -1.10 0.36 22.22
CA ILE A 50 -0.68 1.24 23.33
C ILE A 50 -0.41 2.64 22.79
N ASN A 51 0.35 2.73 21.70
CA ASN A 51 0.74 4.00 21.11
C ASN A 51 -0.19 4.45 19.99
N SER A 52 -1.15 3.61 19.58
CA SER A 52 -2.00 3.83 18.41
C SER A 52 -1.18 4.08 17.13
N THR A 53 -0.15 3.26 16.91
CA THR A 53 0.77 3.42 15.76
C THR A 53 0.81 2.20 14.89
N ILE A 54 1.16 2.43 13.62
CA ILE A 54 1.45 1.37 12.66
C ILE A 54 2.95 1.09 12.69
N GLY A 55 3.32 -0.15 12.96
CA GLY A 55 4.69 -0.65 12.83
C GLY A 55 4.93 -1.25 11.46
N ILE A 56 6.11 -0.99 10.90
CA ILE A 56 6.60 -1.64 9.67
C ILE A 56 7.89 -2.37 10.03
N ASP A 57 7.92 -3.67 9.78
CA ASP A 57 9.11 -4.51 9.99
C ASP A 57 9.44 -5.24 8.68
N THR A 58 10.46 -4.73 7.98
CA THR A 58 10.95 -5.28 6.72
C THR A 58 11.84 -6.51 6.89
N SER A 59 12.15 -6.90 8.13
CA SER A 59 12.90 -8.13 8.43
C SER A 59 11.98 -9.35 8.61
N LYS A 60 10.66 -9.15 8.64
CA LYS A 60 9.64 -10.19 8.81
C LYS A 60 8.71 -10.22 7.61
N SER A 61 8.33 -11.43 7.19
CA SER A 61 7.34 -11.65 6.13
C SER A 61 5.94 -11.15 6.51
N TYR A 62 5.10 -11.01 5.50
CA TYR A 62 3.71 -10.58 5.66
C TYR A 62 2.89 -11.57 6.51
N LYS A 63 2.02 -11.03 7.37
CA LYS A 63 1.09 -11.79 8.23
C LYS A 63 -0.29 -11.14 8.27
#